data_AF-A0A927A2F0-F1
#
_entry.id   AF-A0A927A2F0-F1
#
_cell.length_a   1.000
_cell.length_b   1.000
_cell.length_c   1.000
_cell.angle_alpha   90.00
_cell.angle_beta   90.00
_cell.angle_gamma   90.00
#
_symmetry.space_group_name_H-M   'P 1'
#
loop_
_entity.id
_entity.type
_entity.pdbx_description
1 polymer ?
#
loop_
_entity_poly.entity_id
_entity_poly.type
_entity_poly.pdbx_seq_one_letter_code
_entity_poly.pdbx_strand_id
1 'polypeptide(L)' 'MIWQKGMDIAEKCYFLTKLFPKDELYAMVQQIRRSAVSIPANIAEGYGRRYRGEYVRFLNIAQ' A
#
# COMPACT_ATOMS: atom_id res chain seq x y z
N MET A 1 -6.46 10.32 -10.13
CA MET A 1 -5.08 9.85 -9.88
C MET A 1 -5.10 8.55 -9.08
N ILE A 2 -4.49 7.47 -9.59
CA ILE A 2 -4.45 6.15 -8.92
C ILE A 2 -3.58 6.19 -7.65
N TRP A 3 -2.51 6.98 -7.66
CA TRP A 3 -1.67 7.22 -6.47
C TRP A 3 -2.48 7.79 -5.30
N GLN A 4 -3.34 8.78 -5.54
CA GLN A 4 -4.19 9.39 -4.50
C GLN A 4 -5.10 8.35 -3.85
N LYS A 5 -5.73 7.47 -4.66
CA LYS A 5 -6.52 6.36 -4.12
C LYS A 5 -5.69 5.39 -3.27
N GLY A 6 -4.43 5.14 -3.64
CA GLY A 6 -3.49 4.36 -2.85
C GLY A 6 -3.18 5.00 -1.49
N MET A 7 -2.99 6.32 -1.45
CA MET A 7 -2.81 7.07 -0.20
C MET A 7 -4.06 7.01 0.69
N ASP A 8 -5.25 7.17 0.11
CA ASP A 8 -6.52 7.09 0.84
C ASP A 8 -6.73 5.69 1.46
N ILE A 9 -6.32 4.63 0.76
CA ILE A 9 -6.35 3.26 1.28
C ILE A 9 -5.37 3.10 2.45
N ALA A 10 -4.14 3.57 2.31
CA ALA A 10 -3.13 3.52 3.36
C ALA A 10 -3.58 4.23 4.64
N GLU A 11 -4.19 5.42 4.49
CA GLU A 11 -4.77 6.18 5.59
C GLU A 11 -5.92 5.42 6.27
N LYS A 12 -6.85 4.87 5.50
CA LYS A 12 -7.97 4.07 6.06
C LYS A 12 -7.47 2.84 6.82
N CYS A 13 -6.49 2.11 6.27
CA CYS A 13 -5.87 0.98 6.97
C CYS A 13 -5.22 1.42 8.29
N TYR A 14 -4.58 2.59 8.32
CA TYR A 14 -3.99 3.13 9.54
C TYR A 14 -5.04 3.42 10.61
N PHE A 15 -6.18 4.01 10.23
CA PHE A 15 -7.28 4.29 11.16
C PHE A 15 -8.00 3.02 11.62
N LEU A 16 -8.31 2.09 10.72
CA LEU A 16 -8.99 0.83 11.06
C LEU A 16 -8.16 -0.02 12.03
N THR A 17 -6.85 -0.09 11.81
CA THR A 17 -5.95 -0.86 12.70
C THR A 17 -5.79 -0.26 14.10
N LYS A 18 -6.27 0.96 14.38
CA LYS A 18 -6.32 1.51 15.75
C LYS A 18 -7.36 0.81 16.64
N LEU A 19 -8.32 0.11 16.04
CA LEU A 19 -9.37 -0.61 16.76
C LEU A 19 -8.97 -2.05 17.13
N PHE A 20 -7.79 -2.49 16.69
CA PHE A 20 -7.31 -3.85 16.95
C PHE A 20 -6.80 -3.97 18.39
N PRO A 21 -6.87 -5.18 18.99
CA PRO A 21 -6.24 -5.46 20.27
C PRO A 21 -4.75 -5.11 20.26
N LYS A 22 -4.22 -4.66 21.40
CA LYS A 22 -2.79 -4.29 21.51
C LYS A 22 -1.84 -5.44 21.18
N ASP A 23 -2.27 -6.67 21.43
CA ASP A 23 -1.47 -7.87 21.15
C ASP A 23 -1.24 -8.11 19.65
N GLU A 24 -2.11 -7.55 18.79
CA GLU A 24 -1.98 -7.64 17.33
C GLU A 24 -1.08 -6.54 16.72
N LEU A 25 -0.56 -5.62 17.55
CA LEU A 25 0.20 -4.47 17.09
C LEU A 25 1.42 -4.86 16.22
N TYR A 26 2.12 -5.90 16.64
CA TYR A 26 3.33 -6.41 15.97
C TYR A 26 3.04 -7.58 15.02
N ALA A 27 1.80 -8.10 15.03
CA ALA A 27 1.34 -9.13 14.12
C ALA A 27 0.52 -8.52 12.99
N MET A 28 -0.82 -8.60 13.05
CA MET A 28 -1.68 -8.16 11.96
C MET A 28 -1.57 -6.66 11.65
N VAL A 29 -1.46 -5.79 12.66
CA VAL A 29 -1.42 -4.33 12.45
C VAL A 29 -0.19 -3.92 11.65
N GLN A 30 0.98 -4.49 11.97
CA GLN A 30 2.21 -4.17 11.25
C GLN A 30 2.16 -4.65 9.80
N GLN A 31 1.64 -5.86 9.56
CA GLN A 31 1.50 -6.41 8.21
C GLN A 31 0.54 -5.56 7.35
N ILE A 32 -0.65 -5.24 7.88
CA ILE A 32 -1.66 -4.44 7.17
C ILE A 32 -1.11 -3.06 6.81
N ARG A 33 -0.47 -2.37 7.76
CA ARG A 33 0.07 -1.02 7.52
C ARG A 33 1.19 -1.02 6.48
N ARG A 34 2.10 -1.99 6.54
CA ARG A 34 3.20 -2.11 5.56
C ARG A 34 2.67 -2.42 4.16
N SER A 35 1.73 -3.34 4.04
CA SER A 35 1.10 -3.68 2.76
C SER A 35 0.31 -2.51 2.19
N ALA A 36 -0.40 -1.75 3.02
CA ALA A 36 -1.19 -0.61 2.55
C ALA A 36 -0.30 0.55 2.04
N VAL A 37 0.82 0.84 2.72
CA VAL A 37 1.80 1.87 2.30
C VAL A 37 2.57 1.46 1.03
N SER A 38 2.75 0.16 0.77
CA SER A 38 3.45 -0.31 -0.43
C SER A 38 2.69 0.03 -1.72
N ILE A 39 1.36 0.16 -1.67
CA ILE A 39 0.52 0.49 -2.83
C ILE A 39 0.90 1.86 -3.44
N PRO A 40 0.79 3.00 -2.73
CA PRO A 40 1.17 4.30 -3.29
C PRO A 40 2.67 4.39 -3.56
N ALA A 41 3.52 3.69 -2.80
CA ALA A 41 4.97 3.64 -3.04
C ALA A 41 5.29 3.00 -4.40
N ASN A 42 4.73 1.80 -4.69
CA ASN A 42 4.91 1.12 -5.97
C ASN A 42 4.34 1.93 -7.15
N ILE A 43 3.22 2.64 -6.94
CA ILE A 43 2.66 3.53 -7.97
C ILE A 43 3.61 4.71 -8.23
N ALA A 44 4.16 5.34 -7.19
CA ALA A 44 5.10 6.45 -7.32
C ALA A 44 6.41 6.01 -7.98
N GLU A 45 6.95 4.86 -7.58
CA GLU A 45 8.13 4.26 -8.19
C GLU A 45 7.91 3.91 -9.66
N GLY A 46 6.79 3.25 -10.00
CA GLY A 46 6.44 2.91 -11.37
C GLY A 46 6.17 4.14 -12.25
N TYR A 47 5.73 5.25 -11.66
CA TYR A 47 5.58 6.53 -12.37
C TYR A 47 6.94 7.20 -12.62
N GLY A 48 7.86 7.17 -11.65
CA GLY A 48 9.22 7.69 -11.79
C GLY A 48 10.07 6.86 -12.76
N ARG A 49 9.87 5.54 -12.80
CA ARG A 49 10.48 4.60 -13.74
C ARG A 49 9.69 4.60 -15.05
N ARG A 50 9.80 5.66 -15.85
CA ARG A 50 9.28 5.70 -17.23
C ARG A 50 9.96 4.64 -18.11
N TYR A 51 9.49 3.39 -18.09
CA TYR A 51 9.61 2.45 -19.21
C TYR A 51 8.37 1.54 -19.28
N ARG A 52 7.72 1.59 -20.44
CA ARG A 52 6.37 1.09 -20.76
C ARG A 52 6.14 -0.42 -20.50
N GLY A 53 7.19 -1.19 -20.19
CA GLY A 53 7.14 -2.64 -19.98
C GLY A 53 6.99 -3.10 -18.52
N GLU A 54 7.44 -2.33 -17.52
CA GLU A 54 7.42 -2.78 -16.12
C GLU A 54 6.14 -2.43 -15.35
N TYR A 55 5.37 -1.44 -15.81
CA TYR A 55 4.13 -1.00 -15.15
C TYR A 55 3.08 -2.14 -15.02
N VAL A 56 3.00 -3.01 -16.03
CA VAL A 56 2.10 -4.19 -16.02
C VAL A 56 2.55 -5.22 -14.98
N ARG A 57 3.87 -5.34 -14.74
CA ARG A 57 4.42 -6.29 -13.76
C ARG A 57 4.16 -5.84 -12.32
N PHE A 58 4.23 -4.53 -12.05
CA PHE A 58 3.87 -3.97 -10.74
C PHE A 58 2.38 -4.09 -10.42
N LEU A 59 1.49 -3.95 -11.41
CA LEU A 59 0.05 -4.16 -11.22
C LEU A 59 -0.30 -5.62 -10.89
N ASN A 60 0.43 -6.59 -11.44
CA ASN A 60 0.22 -8.02 -11.16
C ASN A 60 0.72 -8.48 -9.78
N ILE A 61 1.69 -7.78 -9.18
CA ILE A 61 2.21 -8.12 -7.83
C ILE A 61 1.27 -7.59 -6.73
N ALA A 62 0.41 -6.63 -7.06
CA ALA A 62 -0.56 -6.04 -6.14
C ALA A 62 -1.90 -6.79 -6.07
N GLN A 63 -1.99 -8.00 -6.63
CA GLN A 63 -3.18 -8.85 -6.60
C GLN A 63 -3.13 -9.87 -5.47
#